data_AF-A0A3M7S9L4-F1
#
_entry.id   AF-A0A3M7S9L4-F1
#
_cell.length_a   1.000
_cell.length_b   1.000
_cell.length_c   1.000
_cell.angle_alpha   90.00
_cell.angle_beta   90.00
_cell.angle_gamma   90.00
#
_symmetry.space_group_name_H-M   'P 1'
#
loop_
_entity.id
_entity.type
_entity.pdbx_description
1 polymer ?
#
loop_
_entity_poly.entity_id
_entity_poly.type
_entity_poly.pdbx_seq_one_letter_code
_entity_poly.pdbx_strand_id
1 'polypeptide(L)'
;MSYECSGGSLRLKGVSDKKIKKKKKSKIDPDLIKQELALPKVSRPELDDPNSNGSFKEAEQGNETRKISKTKAELAFERIQEMRNQDKVIKRAEKSHKERVELYNKHLDSLSEYNDIPKVSWTK
;
A
#
# COMPACT_ATOMS: atom_id res chain seq x y z
N MET A 1 -7.33 -29.72 -28.47
CA MET A 1 -8.52 -29.33 -27.69
C MET A 1 -8.80 -27.85 -27.91
N SER A 2 -9.90 -27.50 -28.58
CA SER A 2 -10.40 -26.13 -28.72
C SER A 2 -11.42 -25.86 -27.61
N TYR A 3 -11.22 -24.79 -26.84
CA TYR A 3 -12.17 -24.36 -25.79
C TYR A 3 -13.11 -23.30 -26.37
N GLU A 4 -14.39 -23.63 -26.49
CA GLU A 4 -15.46 -22.65 -26.74
C GLU A 4 -15.90 -22.04 -25.40
N CYS A 5 -15.81 -20.71 -25.28
CA CYS A 5 -16.35 -19.97 -24.14
C CYS A 5 -17.73 -19.40 -24.52
N SER A 6 -18.79 -19.95 -23.94
CA SER A 6 -20.16 -19.49 -24.15
C SER A 6 -20.43 -18.19 -23.37
N GLY A 7 -20.64 -17.09 -24.10
CA GLY A 7 -20.81 -15.74 -23.56
C GLY A 7 -22.18 -15.48 -22.92
N GLY A 8 -22.50 -16.17 -21.82
CA GLY A 8 -23.73 -15.95 -21.04
C GLY A 8 -23.51 -15.22 -19.71
N SER A 9 -24.44 -14.34 -19.32
CA SER A 9 -24.46 -13.73 -17.98
C SER A 9 -24.68 -14.80 -16.90
N LEU A 10 -23.80 -14.86 -15.90
CA LEU A 10 -23.87 -15.82 -14.79
C LEU A 10 -25.19 -15.68 -14.02
N ARG A 11 -26.02 -16.71 -14.06
CA ARG A 11 -27.29 -16.81 -13.33
C ARG A 11 -27.15 -17.85 -12.22
N LEU A 12 -27.21 -17.41 -10.96
CA LEU A 12 -27.07 -18.29 -9.81
C LEU A 12 -28.43 -18.93 -9.47
N LYS A 13 -28.48 -20.27 -9.46
CA LYS A 13 -29.68 -21.03 -9.07
C LYS A 13 -30.01 -20.72 -7.60
N GLY A 14 -31.25 -20.30 -7.34
CA GLY A 14 -31.75 -20.03 -5.99
C GLY A 14 -31.74 -18.55 -5.56
N VAL A 15 -31.20 -17.65 -6.37
CA VAL A 15 -31.26 -16.20 -6.10
C VAL A 15 -32.35 -15.58 -6.97
N SER A 16 -33.36 -14.96 -6.36
CA SER A 16 -34.36 -14.16 -7.08
C SER A 16 -33.74 -12.85 -7.56
N ASP A 17 -33.99 -12.46 -8.81
CA ASP A 17 -33.49 -11.22 -9.43
C ASP A 17 -34.09 -9.99 -8.73
N LYS A 18 -33.52 -9.58 -7.61
CA LYS A 18 -33.93 -8.36 -6.90
C LYS A 18 -33.34 -7.15 -7.64
N LYS A 19 -34.19 -6.44 -8.38
CA LYS A 19 -33.85 -5.17 -9.05
C LYS A 19 -33.49 -4.12 -7.99
N ILE A 20 -32.18 -3.89 -7.78
CA ILE A 20 -31.70 -2.90 -6.80
C ILE A 20 -32.05 -1.49 -7.30
N LYS A 21 -32.95 -0.80 -6.59
CA LYS A 21 -33.26 0.62 -6.85
C LYS A 21 -32.14 1.52 -6.30
N LYS A 22 -31.59 2.39 -7.14
CA LYS A 22 -30.60 3.41 -6.73
C LYS A 22 -31.27 4.45 -5.81
N LYS A 23 -30.73 4.66 -4.59
CA LYS A 23 -31.15 5.74 -3.70
C LYS A 23 -30.52 7.08 -4.13
N LYS A 24 -31.30 8.16 -4.10
CA LYS A 24 -30.81 9.55 -4.32
C LYS A 24 -29.97 9.99 -3.12
N LYS A 25 -28.85 10.68 -3.37
CA LYS A 25 -28.00 11.32 -2.35
C LYS A 25 -28.64 12.64 -1.90
N SER A 26 -28.75 12.88 -0.60
CA SER A 26 -29.02 14.20 -0.02
C SER A 26 -27.73 15.03 0.01
N LYS A 27 -27.86 16.36 -0.19
CA LYS A 27 -26.76 17.30 -0.04
C LYS A 27 -26.56 17.61 1.44
N ILE A 28 -25.32 17.72 1.90
CA ILE A 28 -24.93 18.07 3.27
C ILE A 28 -24.48 19.54 3.25
N ASP A 29 -24.87 20.29 4.29
CA ASP A 29 -24.64 21.74 4.40
C ASP A 29 -23.14 22.09 4.58
N PRO A 30 -22.65 23.13 3.87
CA PRO A 30 -21.21 23.43 3.75
C PRO A 30 -20.58 24.07 5.00
N ASP A 31 -21.37 24.52 5.97
CA ASP A 31 -20.88 25.30 7.11
C ASP A 31 -20.21 24.44 8.21
N LEU A 32 -20.45 23.13 8.23
CA LEU A 32 -19.83 22.23 9.21
C LEU A 32 -18.34 21.94 8.91
N ILE A 33 -17.85 22.22 7.70
CA ILE A 33 -16.52 21.78 7.22
C ILE A 33 -15.41 22.80 7.54
N LYS A 34 -15.76 24.07 7.85
CA LYS A 34 -14.76 25.13 8.06
C LYS A 34 -14.09 25.12 9.43
N GLN A 35 -14.68 24.47 10.43
CA GLN A 35 -14.19 24.53 11.81
C GLN A 35 -13.04 23.56 12.12
N GLU A 36 -12.80 22.55 11.27
CA GLU A 36 -11.81 21.48 11.54
C GLU A 36 -10.43 21.70 10.89
N LEU A 37 -10.27 22.75 10.08
CA LEU A 37 -9.07 23.00 9.25
C LEU A 37 -8.00 23.91 9.90
N ALA A 38 -8.15 24.28 11.17
CA ALA A 38 -7.20 25.14 11.89
C ALA A 38 -6.23 24.32 12.76
N LEU A 39 -5.28 23.61 12.15
CA LEU A 39 -4.10 23.09 12.83
C LEU A 39 -2.82 23.58 12.10
N PRO A 40 -1.82 24.12 12.83
CA PRO A 40 -0.64 24.72 12.22
C PRO A 40 0.27 23.68 11.58
N LYS A 41 0.70 23.95 10.33
CA LYS A 41 1.71 23.18 9.58
C LYS A 41 3.05 23.28 10.32
N VAL A 42 3.50 22.19 10.93
CA VAL A 42 4.86 22.08 11.49
C VAL A 42 5.79 21.68 10.34
N SER A 43 6.66 22.61 9.95
CA SER A 43 7.71 22.42 8.95
C SER A 43 8.69 21.32 9.39
N ARG A 44 8.79 20.27 8.56
CA ARG A 44 9.68 19.11 8.73
C ARG A 44 11.07 19.47 8.19
N PRO A 45 12.19 19.18 8.90
CA PRO A 45 13.52 19.41 8.35
C PRO A 45 13.81 18.35 7.27
N GLU A 46 14.28 18.82 6.11
CA GLU A 46 14.76 17.99 5.00
C GLU A 46 16.03 17.25 5.42
N LEU A 47 16.07 15.93 5.20
CA LEU A 47 17.31 15.16 5.19
C LEU A 47 17.58 14.80 3.74
N ASP A 48 18.72 15.25 3.23
CA ASP A 48 19.15 15.07 1.84
C ASP A 48 19.51 13.60 1.57
N ASP A 49 18.59 12.84 0.96
CA ASP A 49 18.86 11.54 0.34
C ASP A 49 19.23 11.75 -1.15
N PRO A 50 20.49 11.51 -1.58
CA PRO A 50 20.94 11.83 -2.95
C PRO A 50 20.51 10.82 -4.02
N ASN A 51 19.56 9.92 -3.75
CA ASN A 51 19.09 8.92 -4.71
C ASN A 51 17.56 8.88 -4.82
N SER A 52 16.96 10.05 -5.04
CA SER A 52 15.57 10.17 -5.51
C SER A 52 15.56 10.78 -6.91
N ASN A 53 15.84 9.95 -7.92
CA ASN A 53 15.52 10.30 -9.30
C ASN A 53 14.01 10.20 -9.47
N GLY A 54 13.32 11.33 -9.27
CA GLY A 54 11.88 11.45 -9.44
C GLY A 54 11.29 12.73 -8.87
N SER A 55 11.95 13.87 -9.08
CA SER A 55 11.39 15.19 -8.77
C SER A 55 10.21 15.48 -9.73
N PHE A 56 9.02 15.06 -9.33
CA PHE A 56 7.79 15.69 -9.81
C PHE A 56 7.70 17.06 -9.15
N LYS A 57 8.09 18.09 -9.91
CA LYS A 57 7.86 19.49 -9.56
C LYS A 57 6.37 19.72 -9.36
N GLU A 58 6.02 20.26 -8.19
CA GLU A 58 4.70 20.79 -7.89
C GLU A 58 4.36 21.90 -8.90
N ALA A 59 3.47 21.58 -9.82
CA ALA A 59 2.66 22.58 -10.50
C ALA A 59 1.47 22.90 -9.60
N GLU A 60 1.67 23.83 -8.66
CA GLU A 60 0.57 24.60 -8.09
C GLU A 60 -0.06 25.43 -9.21
N GLN A 61 -1.10 24.89 -9.86
CA GLN A 61 -2.01 25.69 -10.65
C GLN A 61 -3.39 25.04 -10.71
N GLY A 62 -4.31 25.64 -9.93
CA GLY A 62 -5.72 25.81 -10.28
C GLY A 62 -6.45 24.58 -10.81
N ASN A 63 -6.85 23.68 -9.92
CA ASN A 63 -8.08 22.94 -10.12
C ASN A 63 -8.77 22.84 -8.76
N GLU A 64 -10.02 23.28 -8.69
CA GLU A 64 -10.94 22.89 -7.62
C GLU A 64 -11.05 21.36 -7.67
N THR A 65 -10.12 20.69 -7.00
CA THR A 65 -10.12 19.24 -6.90
C THR A 65 -11.40 18.90 -6.16
N ARG A 66 -12.37 18.37 -6.90
CA ARG A 66 -13.53 17.67 -6.34
C ARG A 66 -12.97 16.85 -5.19
N LYS A 67 -13.32 17.20 -3.94
CA LYS A 67 -12.89 16.45 -2.76
C LYS A 67 -13.47 15.05 -2.94
N ILE A 68 -12.71 14.14 -3.55
CA ILE A 68 -13.08 12.75 -3.70
C ILE A 68 -13.01 12.22 -2.27
N SER A 69 -14.17 12.19 -1.61
CA SER A 69 -14.29 11.61 -0.29
C SER A 69 -13.85 10.16 -0.40
N LYS A 70 -12.83 9.77 0.36
CA LYS A 70 -12.32 8.41 0.37
C LYS A 70 -13.45 7.43 0.65
N THR A 71 -13.45 6.30 -0.06
CA THR A 71 -14.41 5.25 0.19
C THR A 71 -14.18 4.64 1.57
N LYS A 72 -15.20 3.97 2.15
CA LYS A 72 -15.03 3.28 3.44
C LYS A 72 -13.89 2.25 3.42
N ALA A 73 -13.68 1.62 2.25
CA ALA A 73 -12.60 0.67 2.04
C ALA A 73 -11.22 1.37 2.04
N GLU A 74 -11.10 2.51 1.36
CA GLU A 74 -9.88 3.32 1.37
C GLU A 74 -9.53 3.82 2.78
N LEU A 75 -10.52 4.31 3.53
CA LEU A 75 -10.30 4.75 4.92
C LEU A 75 -9.84 3.59 5.82
N ALA A 76 -10.37 2.39 5.62
CA ALA A 76 -9.93 1.21 6.37
C ALA A 76 -8.49 0.80 5.98
N PHE A 77 -8.17 0.86 4.68
CA PHE A 77 -6.83 0.56 4.18
C PHE A 77 -5.78 1.53 4.72
N GLU A 78 -6.08 2.83 4.73
CA GLU A 78 -5.18 3.86 5.25
C GLU A 78 -4.86 3.66 6.72
N ARG A 79 -5.88 3.38 7.56
CA ARG A 79 -5.65 3.05 8.98
C ARG A 79 -4.69 1.86 9.13
N ILE A 80 -4.89 0.81 8.35
CA ILE A 80 -4.00 -0.37 8.40
C ILE A 80 -2.58 -0.01 7.91
N GLN A 81 -2.48 0.83 6.87
CA GLN A 81 -1.20 1.28 6.34
C GLN A 81 -0.45 2.16 7.34
N GLU A 82 -1.13 3.07 8.01
CA GLU A 82 -0.59 3.91 9.09
C GLU A 82 -0.05 3.04 10.23
N MET A 83 -0.82 2.06 10.70
CA MET A 83 -0.37 1.09 11.71
C MET A 83 0.91 0.36 11.27
N ARG A 84 0.94 -0.20 10.06
CA ARG A 84 2.13 -0.89 9.54
C ARG A 84 3.32 0.04 9.34
N ASN A 85 3.07 1.31 9.00
CA ASN A 85 4.12 2.29 8.82
C ASN A 85 4.75 2.66 10.15
N GLN A 86 3.96 2.84 11.21
CA GLN A 86 4.46 3.04 12.57
C GLN A 86 5.36 1.87 12.99
N ASP A 87 4.90 0.63 12.80
CA ASP A 87 5.70 -0.57 13.10
C ASP A 87 7.03 -0.61 12.32
N LYS A 88 7.00 -0.23 11.04
CA LYS A 88 8.21 -0.17 10.20
C LYS A 88 9.17 0.93 10.66
N VAL A 89 8.65 2.10 11.06
CA VAL A 89 9.48 3.20 11.55
C VAL A 89 10.18 2.77 12.84
N ILE A 90 9.45 2.17 13.78
CA ILE A 90 10.00 1.65 15.03
C ILE A 90 11.11 0.63 14.73
N LYS A 91 10.83 -0.41 13.94
CA LYS A 91 11.81 -1.47 13.58
C LYS A 91 13.04 -0.95 12.84
N ARG A 92 12.90 0.12 12.04
CA ARG A 92 14.04 0.74 11.34
C ARG A 92 14.88 1.58 12.29
N ALA A 93 14.25 2.27 13.24
CA ALA A 93 14.91 3.08 14.25
C ALA A 93 15.65 2.23 15.30
N GLU A 94 15.15 1.02 15.60
CA GLU A 94 15.78 0.09 16.53
C GLU A 94 17.20 -0.35 16.14
N LYS A 95 17.52 -0.39 14.84
CA LYS A 95 18.80 -0.92 14.34
C LYS A 95 19.57 0.13 13.57
N SER A 96 20.82 0.36 13.97
CA SER A 96 21.76 1.16 13.19
C SER A 96 22.08 0.51 11.84
N HIS A 97 22.61 1.30 10.89
CA HIS A 97 23.04 0.77 9.59
C HIS A 97 24.14 -0.28 9.76
N LYS A 98 25.10 -0.04 10.66
CA LYS A 98 26.20 -0.96 10.96
C LYS A 98 25.69 -2.32 11.44
N GLU A 99 24.79 -2.34 12.42
CA GLU A 99 24.19 -3.60 12.91
C GLU A 99 23.39 -4.33 11.82
N ARG A 100 22.74 -3.59 10.91
CA ARG A 100 22.03 -4.19 9.78
C ARG A 100 22.99 -4.88 8.82
N VAL A 101 24.14 -4.25 8.54
CA VAL A 101 25.21 -4.83 7.73
C VAL A 101 25.81 -6.05 8.43
N GLU A 102 26.09 -5.97 9.73
CA GLU A 102 26.62 -7.10 10.50
C GLU A 102 25.65 -8.29 10.54
N LEU A 103 24.34 -8.04 10.76
CA LEU A 103 23.32 -9.09 10.71
C LEU A 103 23.21 -9.72 9.31
N TYR A 104 23.33 -8.91 8.25
CA TYR A 104 23.33 -9.40 6.89
C TYR A 104 24.56 -10.27 6.60
N ASN A 105 25.75 -9.83 7.01
CA ASN A 105 26.97 -10.61 6.85
C ASN A 105 26.91 -11.92 7.63
N LYS A 106 26.46 -11.89 8.90
CA LYS A 106 26.22 -13.11 9.70
C LYS A 106 25.24 -14.06 9.01
N HIS A 107 24.20 -13.53 8.35
CA HIS A 107 23.27 -14.36 7.60
C HIS A 107 23.94 -15.00 6.39
N LEU A 108 24.73 -14.25 5.62
CA LEU A 108 25.50 -14.79 4.49
C LEU A 108 26.48 -15.88 4.93
N ASP A 109 27.20 -15.67 6.03
CA ASP A 109 28.13 -16.66 6.60
C ASP A 109 27.41 -17.94 7.05
N SER A 110 26.13 -17.82 7.45
CA SER A 110 25.30 -18.97 7.85
C SER A 110 24.68 -19.74 6.67
N LEU A 111 24.62 -19.13 5.48
CA LEU A 111 24.06 -19.76 4.30
C LEU A 111 25.03 -20.80 3.74
N SER A 112 24.49 -21.93 3.26
CA SER A 112 25.32 -22.94 2.62
C SER A 112 25.83 -22.44 1.27
N GLU A 113 27.08 -22.76 0.97
CA GLU A 113 27.66 -22.49 -0.35
C GLU A 113 26.94 -23.29 -1.45
N TYR A 114 26.46 -24.50 -1.10
CA TYR A 114 25.78 -25.41 -2.01
C TYR A 114 24.27 -25.36 -1.80
N ASN A 115 23.54 -25.26 -2.92
CA ASN A 115 22.08 -25.24 -2.95
C ASN A 115 21.48 -26.57 -3.44
N ASP A 116 22.31 -27.57 -3.71
CA ASP A 116 21.89 -28.89 -4.18
C ASP A 116 22.66 -30.00 -3.46
N ILE A 117 22.02 -31.15 -3.33
CA ILE A 117 22.58 -32.30 -2.64
C ILE A 117 23.56 -32.99 -3.58
N PRO A 118 24.81 -33.25 -3.14
CA PRO A 118 25.75 -33.96 -3.99
C PRO A 118 25.19 -35.33 -4.39
N LYS A 119 25.31 -35.68 -5.67
CA LYS A 119 24.84 -36.98 -6.19
C LYS A 119 25.71 -38.09 -5.61
N VAL A 120 25.07 -39.10 -5.02
CA VAL A 120 25.75 -40.28 -4.47
C VAL A 120 26.06 -41.24 -5.61
N SER A 121 27.17 -41.03 -6.31
CA SER A 121 27.83 -42.11 -7.07
C SER A 121 28.82 -42.79 -6.14
N TRP A 122 28.71 -44.12 -5.99
CA TRP A 122 29.72 -44.93 -5.31
C TRP A 122 31.00 -44.96 -6.15
N THR A 123 31.83 -43.93 -6.04
CA THR A 123 33.24 -43.92 -6.47
C THR A 123 33.92 -42.67 -5.93
N LYS A 124 35.13 -42.86 -5.39
CA LYS A 124 36.04 -41.84 -4.86
C LYS A 124 36.75 -41.11 -6.01
#